data_AF-A0AAU2TA72-F1
#
_entry.id   AF-A0AAU2TA72-F1
#
_cell.length_a   1.000
_cell.length_b   1.000
_cell.length_c   1.000
_cell.angle_alpha   90.00
_cell.angle_beta   90.00
_cell.angle_gamma   90.00
#
_symmetry.space_group_name_H-M   'P 1'
#
loop_
_entity.id
_entity.type
_entity.pdbx_description
1 polymer ?
#
loop_
_entity_poly.entity_id
_entity_poly.type
_entity_poly.pdbx_seq_one_letter_code
_entity_poly.pdbx_strand_id
1 'polypeptide(L)'
;MTTGPETAPDEPMYRILLIEDDQGDALLVEELLYDTGLRFELTTRTTLAEARTELAGAPIDCVLLDLHLPDVSGIDAVAAVRALAPHTAVIVLTGLSEAQAGTDAMAAGAQDYLVKGKVEADLLHRTVRYAVYRSQTERASSEAQASRLRAEENARLERGLLPQPMLDTSTVRVTSRYLPGAAMALLGGDFLDVVEGDDGLLHAVVGDVSGHGPDAAALGVCLRIAWRSLVLGGHRGEDLLHLMERILIAERGDQQLFATCTLLTLDQDTATATLHLAGHHEPLLTTAEGTRELSAAHGIALGIVPGLRSWPSTVIPLPATGALTLYTDGLTEGHNGATNERLGVEGLLTLIGTLPSADPAAHVDLLIKETHELNAGRHSDDLAVLRLDWGVRPGAGAEGTQRTRS
;
A
#
# COMPACT_ATOMS: atom_id res chain seq x y z
N MET A 1 20.14 51.47 -25.62
CA MET A 1 20.80 50.32 -24.98
C MET A 1 19.78 49.23 -24.89
N THR A 2 19.75 48.37 -25.91
CA THR A 2 18.76 47.31 -26.05
C THR A 2 19.33 46.08 -25.35
N THR A 3 18.67 45.67 -24.27
CA THR A 3 18.94 44.43 -23.53
C THR A 3 18.72 43.23 -24.45
N GLY A 4 19.76 42.42 -24.64
CA GLY A 4 19.69 41.17 -25.41
C GLY A 4 18.78 40.14 -24.73
N PRO A 5 18.26 39.17 -25.49
CA PRO A 5 17.26 38.23 -25.01
C PRO A 5 17.85 37.27 -23.97
N GLU A 6 17.08 37.12 -22.90
CA GLU A 6 17.20 36.16 -21.80
C GLU A 6 17.24 34.74 -22.36
N THR A 7 18.29 33.98 -22.01
CA THR A 7 18.54 32.60 -22.47
C THR A 7 17.41 31.65 -22.05
N ALA A 8 16.88 30.90 -23.03
CA ALA A 8 15.85 29.87 -22.88
C ALA A 8 16.28 28.74 -21.91
N PRO A 9 15.34 27.99 -21.30
CA PRO A 9 15.63 27.03 -20.24
C PRO A 9 16.45 25.83 -20.74
N ASP A 10 17.27 25.28 -19.84
CA ASP A 10 18.20 24.14 -19.97
C ASP A 10 17.74 23.07 -21.00
N GLU A 11 18.30 23.11 -22.21
CA GLU A 11 17.98 22.12 -23.25
C GLU A 11 18.50 20.73 -22.84
N PRO A 12 17.70 19.66 -23.02
CA PRO A 12 18.07 18.31 -22.61
C PRO A 12 19.28 17.80 -23.41
N MET A 13 20.22 17.15 -22.72
CA MET A 13 21.33 16.42 -23.34
C MET A 13 20.82 15.07 -23.87
N TYR A 14 20.87 14.86 -25.19
CA TYR A 14 20.48 13.61 -25.84
C TYR A 14 21.67 12.65 -25.94
N ARG A 15 21.52 11.42 -25.44
CA ARG A 15 22.50 10.35 -25.71
C ARG A 15 22.10 9.60 -26.97
N ILE A 16 22.91 9.76 -28.01
CA ILE A 16 22.65 9.23 -29.34
C ILE A 16 23.65 8.11 -29.64
N LEU A 17 23.16 6.94 -30.03
CA LEU A 17 23.96 5.84 -30.54
C LEU A 17 23.82 5.79 -32.06
N LEU A 18 24.90 6.02 -32.79
CA LEU A 18 24.96 5.81 -34.23
C LEU A 18 25.52 4.42 -34.51
N ILE A 19 24.81 3.64 -35.33
CA ILE A 19 25.25 2.32 -35.79
C ILE A 19 25.41 2.39 -37.32
N GLU A 20 26.66 2.48 -37.76
CA GLU A 20 27.06 2.75 -39.15
C GLU A 20 28.46 2.17 -39.39
N ASP A 21 28.63 1.36 -40.44
CA ASP A 21 29.91 0.73 -40.77
C ASP A 21 30.77 1.56 -41.73
N ASP A 22 30.16 2.39 -42.58
CA ASP A 22 30.88 3.32 -43.44
C ASP A 22 31.33 4.58 -42.69
N GLN A 23 32.65 4.78 -42.60
CA GLN A 23 33.24 5.90 -41.87
C GLN A 23 32.89 7.27 -42.48
N GLY A 24 32.65 7.33 -43.79
CA GLY A 24 32.29 8.57 -44.48
C GLY A 24 30.85 8.98 -44.16
N ASP A 25 29.93 8.03 -44.23
CA ASP A 25 28.52 8.24 -43.85
C ASP A 25 28.40 8.57 -42.35
N ALA A 26 29.16 7.89 -41.49
CA ALA A 26 29.19 8.17 -40.06
C ALA A 26 29.65 9.60 -39.76
N LEU A 27 30.72 10.06 -40.41
CA LEU A 27 31.24 11.42 -40.27
C LEU A 27 30.21 12.46 -40.75
N LEU A 28 29.52 12.19 -41.86
CA LEU A 28 28.49 13.11 -42.38
C LEU A 28 27.31 13.26 -41.41
N VAL A 29 26.86 12.16 -40.78
CA VAL A 29 25.80 12.20 -39.77
C VAL A 29 26.26 12.95 -38.52
N GLU A 30 27.51 12.75 -38.10
CA GLU A 30 28.10 13.48 -36.98
C GLU A 30 28.16 15.00 -37.25
N GLU A 31 28.63 15.42 -38.43
CA GLU A 31 28.62 16.83 -38.86
C GLU A 31 27.20 17.41 -38.88
N LEU A 32 26.25 16.69 -39.46
CA LEU A 32 24.84 17.10 -39.48
C LEU A 32 24.27 17.26 -38.07
N LEU A 33 24.62 16.35 -37.14
CA LEU A 33 24.22 16.45 -35.73
C LEU A 33 24.78 17.72 -35.07
N TYR A 34 26.06 18.05 -35.31
CA TYR A 34 26.65 19.31 -34.81
C TYR A 34 25.92 20.54 -35.34
N ASP A 35 25.53 20.53 -36.61
CA ASP A 35 24.80 21.65 -37.25
C ASP A 35 23.35 21.79 -36.76
N THR A 36 22.78 20.77 -36.11
CA THR A 36 21.42 20.86 -35.54
C THR A 36 21.31 21.79 -34.34
N GLY A 37 22.42 22.09 -33.66
CA GLY A 37 22.43 22.80 -32.39
C GLY A 37 21.88 22.01 -31.19
N LEU A 38 21.55 20.72 -31.34
CA LEU A 38 21.15 19.86 -30.22
C LEU A 38 22.32 19.70 -29.24
N ARG A 39 22.03 19.66 -27.93
CA ARG A 39 22.98 19.15 -26.94
C ARG A 39 22.96 17.63 -26.99
N PHE A 40 24.04 17.00 -27.43
CA PHE A 40 24.11 15.54 -27.50
C PHE A 40 25.46 14.96 -27.08
N GLU A 41 25.43 13.70 -26.70
CA GLU A 41 26.59 12.81 -26.58
C GLU A 41 26.43 11.70 -27.63
N LEU A 42 27.39 11.60 -28.55
CA LEU A 42 27.36 10.63 -29.64
C LEU A 42 28.30 9.46 -29.34
N THR A 43 27.78 8.24 -29.41
CA THR A 43 28.58 7.02 -29.46
C THR A 43 28.37 6.35 -30.81
N THR A 44 29.45 5.99 -31.50
CA THR A 44 29.37 5.32 -32.80
C THR A 44 29.86 3.88 -32.71
N ARG A 45 29.14 2.94 -33.32
CA ARG A 45 29.49 1.53 -33.46
C ARG A 45 29.31 1.07 -34.90
N THR A 46 30.09 0.09 -35.32
CA THR A 46 30.11 -0.37 -36.73
C THR A 46 29.32 -1.65 -36.96
N THR A 47 28.91 -2.29 -35.88
CA THR A 47 28.14 -3.54 -35.91
C THR A 47 27.05 -3.52 -34.85
N LEU A 48 25.98 -4.27 -35.07
CA LEU A 48 24.92 -4.41 -34.08
C LEU A 48 25.43 -5.17 -32.84
N ALA A 49 26.35 -6.12 -33.02
CA ALA A 49 26.99 -6.86 -31.93
C ALA A 49 27.69 -5.92 -30.93
N GLU A 50 28.42 -4.92 -31.42
CA GLU A 50 29.05 -3.91 -30.55
C GLU A 50 28.01 -3.01 -29.88
N ALA A 51 27.02 -2.53 -30.65
CA ALA A 51 25.94 -1.68 -30.18
C ALA A 51 25.13 -2.32 -29.04
N ARG A 52 24.98 -3.65 -29.04
CA ARG A 52 24.33 -4.40 -27.96
C ARG A 52 24.95 -4.11 -26.59
N THR A 53 26.26 -3.96 -26.52
CA THR A 53 26.96 -3.70 -25.25
C THR A 53 26.61 -2.31 -24.71
N GLU A 54 26.49 -1.32 -25.60
CA GLU A 54 26.09 0.04 -25.24
C GLU A 54 24.62 0.10 -24.82
N LEU A 55 23.73 -0.55 -25.58
CA LEU A 55 22.29 -0.62 -25.28
C LEU A 55 21.99 -1.33 -23.96
N ALA A 56 22.87 -2.23 -23.51
CA ALA A 56 22.77 -2.89 -22.21
C ALA A 56 23.37 -2.06 -21.06
N GLY A 57 24.16 -1.04 -21.36
CA GLY A 57 24.88 -0.21 -20.40
C GLY A 57 24.10 1.04 -20.00
N ALA A 58 24.53 2.19 -20.53
CA ALA A 58 23.94 3.48 -20.20
C ALA A 58 22.61 3.71 -20.96
N PRO A 59 21.69 4.53 -20.41
CA PRO A 59 20.46 4.85 -21.13
C PRO A 59 20.76 5.63 -22.43
N ILE A 60 20.30 5.08 -23.56
CA ILE A 60 20.36 5.72 -24.88
C ILE A 60 18.97 6.29 -25.20
N ASP A 61 18.93 7.58 -25.56
CA ASP A 61 17.70 8.29 -25.88
C ASP A 61 17.27 8.03 -27.33
N CYS A 62 18.25 7.97 -28.25
CA CYS A 62 18.01 7.76 -29.67
C CYS A 62 19.09 6.86 -30.30
N VAL A 63 18.68 5.94 -31.17
CA VAL A 63 19.55 5.17 -32.06
C VAL A 63 19.35 5.69 -33.47
N LEU A 64 20.43 6.09 -34.12
CA LEU A 64 20.49 6.31 -35.57
C LEU A 64 21.05 5.03 -36.18
N LEU A 65 20.26 4.33 -36.98
CA LEU A 65 20.56 2.98 -37.44
C LEU A 65 20.67 2.94 -38.96
N ASP A 66 21.83 2.58 -39.48
CA ASP A 66 21.96 2.17 -40.87
C ASP A 66 21.43 0.74 -41.09
N LEU A 67 20.90 0.49 -42.29
CA LEU A 67 20.33 -0.82 -42.65
C LEU A 67 21.32 -1.79 -43.31
N HIS A 68 22.54 -1.37 -43.64
CA HIS A 68 23.55 -2.15 -44.34
C HIS A 68 24.74 -2.51 -43.44
N LEU A 69 24.47 -2.98 -42.23
CA LEU A 69 25.52 -3.42 -41.32
C LEU A 69 26.12 -4.78 -41.77
N PRO A 70 27.41 -5.03 -41.46
CA PRO A 70 28.09 -6.25 -41.87
C PRO A 70 27.58 -7.52 -41.15
N ASP A 71 26.93 -7.38 -39.99
CA ASP A 71 26.45 -8.49 -39.16
C ASP A 71 24.93 -8.69 -39.17
N VAL A 72 24.16 -7.69 -39.63
CA VAL A 72 22.70 -7.73 -39.74
C VAL A 72 22.23 -6.76 -40.83
N SER A 73 21.19 -7.11 -41.58
CA SER A 73 20.73 -6.27 -42.69
C SER A 73 19.24 -5.95 -42.63
N GLY A 74 18.87 -4.75 -43.07
CA GLY A 74 17.49 -4.34 -43.28
C GLY A 74 16.65 -4.33 -42.00
N ILE A 75 15.40 -4.75 -42.11
CA ILE A 75 14.42 -4.73 -41.01
C ILE A 75 14.82 -5.58 -39.81
N ASP A 76 15.67 -6.59 -40.00
CA ASP A 76 16.16 -7.45 -38.91
C ASP A 76 17.02 -6.65 -37.93
N ALA A 77 17.72 -5.61 -38.41
CA ALA A 77 18.50 -4.70 -37.57
C ALA A 77 17.58 -3.88 -36.64
N VAL A 78 16.49 -3.34 -37.20
CA VAL A 78 15.47 -2.59 -36.43
C VAL A 78 14.84 -3.50 -35.38
N ALA A 79 14.39 -4.69 -35.77
CA ALA A 79 13.77 -5.65 -34.88
C ALA A 79 14.71 -6.04 -33.72
N ALA A 80 16.00 -6.22 -34.01
CA ALA A 80 16.99 -6.58 -33.00
C ALA A 80 17.27 -5.43 -32.02
N VAL A 81 17.38 -4.18 -32.48
CA VAL A 81 17.50 -3.00 -31.59
C VAL A 81 16.25 -2.87 -30.72
N ARG A 82 15.06 -3.00 -31.28
CA ARG A 82 13.79 -2.91 -30.54
C ARG A 82 13.63 -4.02 -29.50
N ALA A 83 14.16 -5.21 -29.76
CA ALA A 83 14.16 -6.30 -28.78
C ALA A 83 15.11 -6.03 -27.59
N LEU A 84 16.24 -5.37 -27.84
CA LEU A 84 17.22 -5.00 -26.81
C LEU A 84 16.81 -3.75 -26.01
N ALA A 85 16.22 -2.77 -26.69
CA ALA A 85 15.83 -1.48 -26.12
C ALA A 85 14.41 -1.07 -26.58
N PRO A 86 13.34 -1.62 -25.97
CA PRO A 86 11.96 -1.42 -26.40
C PRO A 86 11.44 0.02 -26.28
N HIS A 87 12.14 0.87 -25.53
CA HIS A 87 11.73 2.25 -25.23
C HIS A 87 12.71 3.30 -25.72
N THR A 88 13.72 2.92 -26.50
CA THR A 88 14.63 3.85 -27.15
C THR A 88 14.08 4.24 -28.53
N ALA A 89 14.21 5.52 -28.88
CA ALA A 89 13.82 5.98 -30.21
C ALA A 89 14.80 5.41 -31.25
N VAL A 90 14.29 4.86 -32.34
CA VAL A 90 15.07 4.29 -33.45
C VAL A 90 14.70 5.05 -34.70
N ILE A 91 15.67 5.76 -35.25
CA ILE A 91 15.56 6.47 -36.53
C ILE A 91 16.46 5.73 -37.51
N VAL A 92 15.89 5.34 -38.64
CA VAL A 92 16.60 4.57 -39.65
C VAL A 92 17.21 5.49 -40.70
N LEU A 93 18.48 5.26 -41.05
CA LEU A 93 19.16 5.92 -42.14
C LEU A 93 19.11 4.99 -43.36
N THR A 94 18.55 5.48 -44.47
CA THR A 94 18.32 4.69 -45.69
C THR A 94 19.08 5.28 -46.88
N GLY A 95 19.48 4.45 -47.83
CA GLY A 95 20.14 4.91 -49.06
C GLY A 95 19.18 5.58 -50.06
N LEU A 96 19.73 6.35 -51.00
CA LEU A 96 18.95 7.08 -52.04
C LEU A 96 18.13 6.17 -52.96
N SER A 97 18.51 4.89 -53.10
CA SER A 97 17.89 3.89 -53.98
C SER A 97 16.83 3.01 -53.30
N GLU A 98 16.51 3.26 -52.02
CA GLU A 98 15.80 2.30 -51.17
C GLU A 98 14.45 2.83 -50.67
N ALA A 99 13.61 3.31 -51.58
CA ALA A 99 12.31 3.88 -51.23
C ALA A 99 11.40 2.93 -50.42
N GLN A 100 11.55 1.62 -50.58
CA GLN A 100 10.78 0.62 -49.84
C GLN A 100 11.33 0.36 -48.43
N ALA A 101 12.64 0.47 -48.23
CA ALA A 101 13.29 0.10 -46.97
C ALA A 101 12.86 0.98 -45.79
N GLY A 102 12.64 2.28 -46.02
CA GLY A 102 12.13 3.19 -44.98
C GLY A 102 10.71 2.83 -44.52
N THR A 103 9.85 2.39 -45.44
CA THR A 103 8.48 1.96 -45.09
C THR A 103 8.50 0.65 -44.30
N ASP A 104 9.34 -0.30 -44.70
CA ASP A 104 9.47 -1.59 -44.03
C ASP A 104 10.10 -1.42 -42.63
N ALA A 105 11.03 -0.47 -42.46
CA ALA A 105 11.60 -0.11 -41.17
C ALA A 105 10.56 0.45 -40.19
N MET A 106 9.64 1.29 -40.66
CA MET A 106 8.52 1.78 -39.84
C MET A 106 7.60 0.62 -39.39
N ALA A 107 7.34 -0.33 -40.28
CA ALA A 107 6.57 -1.53 -39.94
C ALA A 107 7.28 -2.43 -38.91
N ALA A 108 8.62 -2.43 -38.92
CA ALA A 108 9.46 -3.12 -37.94
C ALA A 108 9.60 -2.38 -36.59
N GLY A 109 9.01 -1.18 -36.45
CA GLY A 109 8.94 -0.42 -35.20
C GLY A 109 9.93 0.73 -35.07
N ALA A 110 10.58 1.17 -36.16
CA ALA A 110 11.28 2.45 -36.20
C ALA A 110 10.29 3.61 -35.97
N GLN A 111 10.78 4.68 -35.36
CA GLN A 111 9.99 5.89 -35.08
C GLN A 111 9.96 6.84 -36.27
N ASP A 112 11.03 6.86 -37.08
CA ASP A 112 11.12 7.62 -38.32
C ASP A 112 12.24 7.05 -39.22
N TYR A 113 12.33 7.53 -40.46
CA TYR A 113 13.48 7.25 -41.33
C TYR A 113 13.95 8.51 -42.07
N LEU A 114 15.25 8.56 -42.35
CA LEU A 114 15.91 9.62 -43.09
C LEU A 114 16.64 9.03 -44.29
N VAL A 115 16.62 9.74 -45.42
CA VAL A 115 17.30 9.31 -46.65
C VAL A 115 18.67 10.00 -46.74
N LYS A 116 19.75 9.22 -46.65
CA LYS A 116 21.15 9.69 -46.77
C LYS A 116 21.32 10.54 -48.04
N GLY A 117 22.11 11.61 -47.95
CA GLY A 117 22.33 12.56 -49.05
C GLY A 117 21.17 13.52 -49.36
N LYS A 118 20.02 13.40 -48.67
CA LYS A 118 18.91 14.38 -48.67
C LYS A 118 18.57 14.91 -47.28
N VAL A 119 19.36 14.55 -46.27
CA VAL A 119 19.17 15.01 -44.90
C VAL A 119 19.78 16.40 -44.75
N GLU A 120 18.96 17.34 -44.27
CA GLU A 120 19.41 18.66 -43.82
C GLU A 120 19.37 18.71 -42.28
N ALA A 121 20.22 19.55 -41.67
CA ALA A 121 20.32 19.66 -40.21
C ALA A 121 18.96 19.96 -39.54
N ASP A 122 18.15 20.85 -40.12
CA ASP A 122 16.81 21.19 -39.60
C ASP A 122 15.86 19.99 -39.56
N LEU A 123 15.96 19.09 -40.55
CA LEU A 123 15.15 17.88 -40.60
C LEU A 123 15.61 16.90 -39.53
N LEU A 124 16.92 16.64 -39.43
CA LEU A 124 17.50 15.76 -38.42
C LEU A 124 17.18 16.25 -36.99
N HIS A 125 17.29 17.56 -36.74
CA HIS A 125 16.92 18.17 -35.47
C HIS A 125 15.49 17.82 -35.05
N ARG A 126 14.53 18.00 -35.96
CA ARG A 126 13.11 17.73 -35.69
C ARG A 126 12.85 16.25 -35.51
N THR A 127 13.42 15.41 -36.37
CA THR A 127 13.23 13.96 -36.36
C THR A 127 13.75 13.34 -35.05
N VAL A 128 14.96 13.70 -34.61
CA VAL A 128 15.50 13.26 -33.30
C VAL A 128 14.60 13.70 -32.16
N ARG A 129 14.24 15.00 -32.09
CA ARG A 129 13.40 15.52 -31.00
C ARG A 129 12.04 14.84 -30.93
N TYR A 130 11.36 14.67 -32.07
CA TYR A 130 10.03 14.07 -32.10
C TYR A 130 10.07 12.57 -31.82
N ALA A 131 11.06 11.84 -32.34
CA ALA A 131 11.22 10.42 -32.07
C ALA A 131 11.47 10.16 -30.58
N VAL A 132 12.38 10.93 -29.95
CA VAL A 132 12.66 10.82 -28.52
C VAL A 132 11.44 11.20 -27.68
N TYR A 133 10.79 12.34 -27.98
CA TYR A 133 9.59 12.77 -27.26
C TYR A 133 8.47 11.72 -27.31
N ARG A 134 8.25 11.11 -28.48
CA ARG A 134 7.26 10.05 -28.67
C ARG A 134 7.60 8.82 -27.83
N SER A 135 8.86 8.37 -27.86
CA SER A 135 9.30 7.20 -27.08
C SER A 135 9.17 7.42 -25.56
N GLN A 136 9.53 8.62 -25.08
CA GLN A 136 9.37 9.01 -23.68
C GLN A 136 7.88 9.04 -23.26
N THR A 137 7.01 9.56 -24.12
CA THR A 137 5.56 9.61 -23.86
C THR A 137 4.93 8.22 -23.81
N GLU A 138 5.30 7.35 -24.75
CA GLU A 138 4.86 5.94 -24.78
C GLU A 138 5.33 5.19 -23.53
N ARG A 139 6.59 5.39 -23.11
CA ARG A 139 7.14 4.82 -21.87
C ARG A 139 6.38 5.31 -20.63
N ALA A 140 6.21 6.62 -20.48
CA ALA A 140 5.50 7.20 -19.34
C ALA A 140 4.04 6.71 -19.27
N SER A 141 3.36 6.58 -20.40
CA SER A 141 1.99 6.03 -20.47
C SER A 141 1.95 4.55 -20.05
N SER A 142 2.90 3.74 -20.51
CA SER A 142 2.98 2.32 -20.14
C SER A 142 3.26 2.14 -18.64
N GLU A 143 4.19 2.90 -18.08
CA GLU A 143 4.51 2.90 -16.66
C GLU A 143 3.30 3.35 -15.81
N ALA A 144 2.60 4.40 -16.23
CA ALA A 144 1.39 4.90 -15.56
C ALA A 144 0.24 3.87 -15.60
N GLN A 145 0.05 3.19 -16.74
CA GLN A 145 -0.95 2.14 -16.88
C GLN A 145 -0.62 0.93 -15.99
N ALA A 146 0.63 0.48 -15.98
CA ALA A 146 1.07 -0.63 -15.14
C ALA A 146 0.92 -0.30 -13.64
N SER A 147 1.25 0.93 -13.24
CA SER A 147 1.04 1.41 -11.87
C SER A 147 -0.44 1.42 -11.49
N ARG A 148 -1.30 1.92 -12.38
CA ARG A 148 -2.76 1.93 -12.17
C ARG A 148 -3.33 0.52 -12.00
N LEU A 149 -2.94 -0.43 -12.85
CA LEU A 149 -3.41 -1.82 -12.76
C LEU A 149 -2.99 -2.46 -11.43
N ARG A 150 -1.75 -2.24 -10.98
CA ARG A 150 -1.28 -2.71 -9.67
C ARG A 150 -2.07 -2.06 -8.52
N ALA A 151 -2.33 -0.77 -8.59
CA ALA A 151 -3.12 -0.06 -7.58
C ALA A 151 -4.58 -0.58 -7.51
N GLU A 152 -5.20 -0.86 -8.65
CA GLU A 152 -6.55 -1.44 -8.72
C GLU A 152 -6.62 -2.85 -8.14
N GLU A 153 -5.63 -3.69 -8.44
CA GLU A 153 -5.49 -5.04 -7.86
C GLU A 153 -5.34 -4.97 -6.33
N ASN A 154 -4.41 -4.14 -5.87
CA ASN A 154 -4.14 -3.89 -4.46
C ASN A 154 -5.40 -3.42 -3.71
N ALA A 155 -6.11 -2.43 -4.23
CA ALA A 155 -7.36 -1.93 -3.63
C ALA A 155 -8.50 -2.97 -3.63
N ARG A 156 -8.46 -3.96 -4.53
CA ARG A 156 -9.42 -5.07 -4.53
C ARG A 156 -9.07 -6.10 -3.46
N LEU A 157 -7.78 -6.42 -3.30
CA LEU A 157 -7.30 -7.31 -2.24
C LEU A 157 -7.60 -6.73 -0.86
N GLU A 158 -7.26 -5.45 -0.63
CA GLU A 158 -7.56 -4.75 0.63
C GLU A 158 -9.04 -4.84 0.99
N ARG A 159 -9.95 -4.49 0.07
CA ARG A 159 -11.40 -4.56 0.32
C ARG A 159 -11.91 -5.97 0.61
N GLY A 160 -11.32 -7.00 0.00
CA GLY A 160 -11.67 -8.40 0.26
C GLY A 160 -11.12 -8.92 1.59
N LEU A 161 -10.03 -8.32 2.08
CA LEU A 161 -9.36 -8.72 3.31
C LEU A 161 -9.81 -7.92 4.52
N LEU A 162 -10.38 -6.72 4.38
CA LEU A 162 -10.88 -5.94 5.53
C LEU A 162 -12.17 -6.53 6.13
N PRO A 163 -12.32 -6.50 7.46
CA PRO A 163 -13.47 -7.11 8.14
C PRO A 163 -14.73 -6.30 7.85
N GLN A 164 -15.83 -6.99 7.54
CA GLN A 164 -17.17 -6.42 7.59
C GLN A 164 -17.87 -6.96 8.84
N PRO A 165 -18.27 -6.08 9.79
CA PRO A 165 -19.03 -6.50 10.97
C PRO A 165 -20.27 -7.28 10.58
N MET A 166 -20.52 -8.40 11.25
CA MET A 166 -21.76 -9.16 11.10
C MET A 166 -22.68 -8.82 12.27
N LEU A 167 -23.67 -7.98 12.00
CA LEU A 167 -24.67 -7.54 12.98
C LEU A 167 -26.05 -7.90 12.45
N ASP A 168 -26.94 -8.35 13.32
CA ASP A 168 -28.33 -8.67 13.00
C ASP A 168 -29.28 -7.73 13.76
N THR A 169 -29.37 -7.90 15.08
CA THR A 169 -30.36 -7.21 15.92
C THR A 169 -29.75 -6.22 16.93
N SER A 170 -28.43 -6.18 17.04
CA SER A 170 -27.73 -5.37 18.03
C SER A 170 -27.95 -3.87 17.81
N THR A 171 -28.27 -3.15 18.89
CA THR A 171 -28.31 -1.68 18.90
C THR A 171 -26.92 -1.04 19.06
N VAL A 172 -25.85 -1.84 19.11
CA VAL A 172 -24.47 -1.35 19.23
C VAL A 172 -24.00 -0.82 17.88
N ARG A 173 -23.49 0.40 17.87
CA ARG A 173 -22.82 0.99 16.72
C ARG A 173 -21.36 0.54 16.71
N VAL A 174 -20.93 -0.05 15.60
CA VAL A 174 -19.56 -0.48 15.38
C VAL A 174 -18.82 0.53 14.50
N THR A 175 -17.71 1.05 15.02
CA THR A 175 -16.78 1.91 14.27
C THR A 175 -15.41 1.25 14.28
N SER A 176 -14.87 0.90 13.12
CA SER A 176 -13.54 0.32 13.00
C SER A 176 -12.65 1.10 12.05
N ARG A 177 -11.36 1.16 12.35
CA ARG A 177 -10.32 1.69 11.47
C ARG A 177 -9.11 0.77 11.50
N TYR A 178 -8.48 0.65 10.34
CA TYR A 178 -7.31 -0.18 10.12
C TYR A 178 -6.35 0.59 9.22
N LEU A 179 -5.11 0.72 9.66
CA LEU A 179 -4.04 1.41 8.93
C LEU A 179 -2.78 0.55 8.99
N PRO A 180 -2.33 -0.05 7.88
CA PRO A 180 -1.08 -0.79 7.85
C PRO A 180 0.12 0.16 7.99
N GLY A 181 1.13 -0.27 8.73
CA GLY A 181 2.29 0.55 9.11
C GLY A 181 3.31 0.79 8.00
N ALA A 182 3.41 -0.12 7.03
CA ALA A 182 4.33 0.04 5.91
C ALA A 182 3.66 0.82 4.75
N ALA A 183 4.34 1.87 4.25
CA ALA A 183 3.85 2.77 3.19
C ALA A 183 3.44 2.09 1.86
N MET A 184 3.71 0.79 1.70
CA MET A 184 3.31 -0.03 0.55
C MET A 184 2.68 -1.37 0.95
N ALA A 185 2.43 -1.64 2.23
CA ALA A 185 1.77 -2.86 2.67
C ALA A 185 0.25 -2.70 2.56
N LEU A 186 -0.40 -3.70 1.97
CA LEU A 186 -1.87 -3.79 1.89
C LEU A 186 -2.50 -4.24 3.20
N LEU A 187 -1.70 -4.95 4.01
CA LEU A 187 -2.12 -5.57 5.24
C LEU A 187 -0.91 -5.74 6.16
N GLY A 188 -1.20 -5.65 7.44
CA GLY A 188 -0.32 -5.82 8.57
C GLY A 188 -0.68 -7.01 9.46
N GLY A 189 0.11 -7.23 10.51
CA GLY A 189 -0.10 -8.28 11.52
C GLY A 189 -1.38 -8.08 12.33
N ASP A 190 -1.81 -6.82 12.49
CA ASP A 190 -3.04 -6.45 13.16
C ASP A 190 -4.29 -7.07 12.53
N PHE A 191 -5.22 -7.48 13.39
CA PHE A 191 -6.53 -7.97 12.98
C PHE A 191 -7.62 -7.54 13.96
N LEU A 192 -8.81 -7.27 13.41
CA LEU A 192 -10.01 -7.00 14.19
C LEU A 192 -11.23 -7.63 13.53
N ASP A 193 -12.25 -7.94 14.32
CA ASP A 193 -13.54 -8.38 13.79
C ASP A 193 -14.67 -8.25 14.83
N VAL A 194 -15.91 -8.22 14.35
CA VAL A 194 -17.13 -8.15 15.17
C VAL A 194 -18.22 -9.05 14.59
N VAL A 195 -18.80 -9.88 15.46
CA VAL A 195 -19.86 -10.83 15.14
C VAL A 195 -20.92 -10.79 16.23
N GLU A 196 -22.16 -10.56 15.85
CA GLU A 196 -23.32 -10.88 16.66
C GLU A 196 -23.66 -12.38 16.47
N GLY A 197 -23.67 -13.14 17.55
CA GLY A 197 -24.06 -14.55 17.54
C GLY A 197 -25.57 -14.72 17.50
N ASP A 198 -26.03 -15.92 17.15
CA ASP A 198 -27.45 -16.31 17.19
C ASP A 198 -28.03 -16.27 18.63
N ASP A 199 -27.15 -16.21 19.64
CA ASP A 199 -27.47 -16.01 21.06
C ASP A 199 -27.78 -14.54 21.41
N GLY A 200 -27.67 -13.62 20.44
CA GLY A 200 -27.86 -12.18 20.63
C GLY A 200 -26.69 -11.48 21.31
N LEU A 201 -25.60 -12.22 21.58
CA LEU A 201 -24.38 -11.66 22.16
C LEU A 201 -23.50 -11.05 21.07
N LEU A 202 -22.90 -9.91 21.39
CA LEU A 202 -21.95 -9.26 20.48
C LEU A 202 -20.53 -9.66 20.86
N HIS A 203 -19.83 -10.31 19.95
CA HIS A 203 -18.43 -10.70 20.11
C HIS A 203 -17.52 -9.79 19.29
N ALA A 204 -16.38 -9.44 19.87
CA ALA A 204 -15.35 -8.66 19.20
C ALA A 204 -13.96 -9.23 19.50
N VAL A 205 -13.06 -9.08 18.53
CA VAL A 205 -11.63 -9.34 18.69
C VAL A 205 -10.84 -8.16 18.13
N VAL A 206 -9.77 -7.81 18.84
CA VAL A 206 -8.65 -7.03 18.31
C VAL A 206 -7.38 -7.77 18.73
N GLY A 207 -6.42 -7.89 17.82
CA GLY A 207 -5.15 -8.52 18.09
C GLY A 207 -4.10 -8.12 17.10
N ASP A 208 -2.88 -8.51 17.43
CA ASP A 208 -1.66 -8.21 16.67
C ASP A 208 -0.79 -9.48 16.60
N VAL A 209 -0.22 -9.73 15.43
CA VAL A 209 0.77 -10.78 15.19
C VAL A 209 2.15 -10.15 15.22
N SER A 210 2.98 -10.60 16.16
CA SER A 210 4.34 -10.11 16.33
C SER A 210 5.15 -10.17 15.02
N GLY A 211 5.88 -9.11 14.72
CA GLY A 211 6.71 -9.01 13.52
C GLY A 211 6.01 -8.18 12.44
N HIS A 212 6.61 -8.11 11.25
CA HIS A 212 6.09 -7.25 10.18
C HIS A 212 6.17 -7.93 8.82
N GLY A 213 5.36 -7.45 7.88
CA GLY A 213 5.38 -7.90 6.49
C GLY A 213 4.43 -9.06 6.18
N PRO A 214 4.59 -9.71 5.02
CA PRO A 214 3.56 -10.58 4.46
C PRO A 214 3.18 -11.79 5.33
N ASP A 215 4.14 -12.38 6.05
CA ASP A 215 3.89 -13.58 6.86
C ASP A 215 3.03 -13.28 8.10
N ALA A 216 3.35 -12.18 8.81
CA ALA A 216 2.54 -11.70 9.93
C ALA A 216 1.13 -11.34 9.47
N ALA A 217 1.04 -10.64 8.33
CA ALA A 217 -0.24 -10.23 7.76
C ALA A 217 -1.13 -11.41 7.33
N ALA A 218 -0.54 -12.42 6.69
CA ALA A 218 -1.26 -13.64 6.32
C ALA A 218 -1.78 -14.39 7.56
N LEU A 219 -0.97 -14.47 8.63
CA LEU A 219 -1.37 -15.09 9.88
C LEU A 219 -2.49 -14.31 10.58
N GLY A 220 -2.44 -12.98 10.60
CA GLY A 220 -3.51 -12.12 11.13
C GLY A 220 -4.86 -12.36 10.45
N VAL A 221 -4.88 -12.45 9.11
CA VAL A 221 -6.10 -12.83 8.36
C VAL A 221 -6.60 -14.20 8.77
N CYS A 222 -5.69 -15.18 8.86
CA CYS A 222 -6.05 -16.54 9.22
C CYS A 222 -6.69 -16.60 10.61
N LEU A 223 -6.07 -15.97 11.61
CA LEU A 223 -6.59 -15.92 12.98
C LEU A 223 -7.93 -15.23 13.08
N ARG A 224 -8.13 -14.14 12.35
CA ARG A 224 -9.41 -13.43 12.29
C ARG A 224 -10.53 -14.29 11.69
N ILE A 225 -10.29 -14.94 10.56
CA ILE A 225 -11.29 -15.80 9.89
C ILE A 225 -11.59 -17.02 10.76
N ALA A 226 -10.56 -17.60 11.38
CA ALA A 226 -10.70 -18.68 12.34
C ALA A 226 -11.56 -18.26 13.55
N TRP A 227 -11.25 -17.12 14.16
CA TRP A 227 -12.02 -16.56 15.26
C TRP A 227 -13.50 -16.40 14.88
N ARG A 228 -13.79 -15.75 13.75
CA ARG A 228 -15.16 -15.56 13.26
C ARG A 228 -15.90 -16.89 13.12
N SER A 229 -15.25 -17.88 12.50
CA SER A 229 -15.83 -19.20 12.26
C SER A 229 -16.10 -19.95 13.56
N LEU A 230 -15.18 -19.85 14.54
CA LEU A 230 -15.32 -20.47 15.84
C LEU A 230 -16.42 -19.82 16.69
N VAL A 231 -16.54 -18.49 16.63
CA VAL A 231 -17.62 -17.76 17.30
C VAL A 231 -18.98 -18.14 16.70
N LEU A 232 -19.11 -18.20 15.38
CA LEU A 232 -20.33 -18.69 14.72
C LEU A 232 -20.61 -20.17 15.05
N GLY A 233 -19.58 -20.96 15.31
CA GLY A 233 -19.68 -22.34 15.81
C GLY A 233 -20.04 -22.48 17.29
N GLY A 234 -20.27 -21.37 18.01
CA GLY A 234 -20.64 -21.37 19.43
C GLY A 234 -19.48 -21.48 20.42
N HIS A 235 -18.22 -21.40 19.96
CA HIS A 235 -17.05 -21.41 20.85
C HIS A 235 -16.88 -20.04 21.55
N ARG A 236 -16.52 -20.06 22.84
CA ARG A 236 -16.43 -18.86 23.69
C ARG A 236 -15.25 -18.96 24.66
N GLY A 237 -14.89 -17.83 25.26
CA GLY A 237 -13.98 -17.72 26.39
C GLY A 237 -12.62 -18.38 26.18
N GLU A 238 -12.13 -19.11 27.19
CA GLU A 238 -10.83 -19.77 27.12
C GLU A 238 -10.77 -20.82 26.01
N ASP A 239 -11.81 -21.63 25.81
CA ASP A 239 -11.83 -22.67 24.76
C ASP A 239 -11.62 -22.08 23.36
N LEU A 240 -12.15 -20.88 23.10
CA LEU A 240 -11.91 -20.15 21.87
C LEU A 240 -10.43 -19.76 21.71
N LEU A 241 -9.79 -19.22 22.75
CA LEU A 241 -8.35 -18.89 22.72
C LEU A 241 -7.47 -20.13 22.51
N HIS A 242 -7.84 -21.28 23.10
CA HIS A 242 -7.13 -22.53 22.86
C HIS A 242 -7.19 -22.98 21.40
N LEU A 243 -8.36 -22.84 20.76
CA LEU A 243 -8.53 -23.19 19.36
C LEU A 243 -7.77 -22.21 18.46
N MET A 244 -7.79 -20.91 18.79
CA MET A 244 -6.98 -19.91 18.10
C MET A 244 -5.48 -20.21 18.21
N GLU A 245 -4.96 -20.55 19.40
CA GLU A 245 -3.55 -20.92 19.57
C GLU A 245 -3.16 -22.13 18.72
N ARG A 246 -4.03 -23.15 18.66
CA ARG A 246 -3.79 -24.34 17.83
C ARG A 246 -3.67 -23.99 16.35
N ILE A 247 -4.52 -23.08 15.86
CA ILE A 247 -4.50 -22.61 14.47
C ILE A 247 -3.24 -21.77 14.24
N LEU A 248 -2.91 -20.85 15.16
CA LEU A 248 -1.68 -20.06 15.12
C LEU A 248 -0.45 -20.96 14.93
N ILE A 249 -0.32 -22.01 15.75
CA ILE A 249 0.82 -22.92 15.72
C ILE A 249 0.86 -23.73 14.42
N ALA A 250 -0.28 -24.11 13.88
CA ALA A 250 -0.38 -24.88 12.65
C ALA A 250 -0.02 -24.05 11.40
N GLU A 251 -0.38 -22.76 11.41
CA GLU A 251 -0.29 -21.88 10.24
C GLU A 251 0.95 -20.97 10.25
N ARG A 252 1.61 -20.77 11.41
CA ARG A 252 2.82 -19.94 11.46
C ARG A 252 3.97 -20.57 10.68
N GLY A 253 4.61 -19.77 9.81
CA GLY A 253 5.81 -20.17 9.07
C GLY A 253 7.09 -20.16 9.91
N ASP A 254 7.12 -19.39 11.00
CA ASP A 254 8.24 -19.24 11.92
C ASP A 254 7.79 -19.48 13.37
N GLN A 255 8.60 -20.19 14.15
CA GLN A 255 8.35 -20.46 15.57
C GLN A 255 8.45 -19.22 16.45
N GLN A 256 9.06 -18.14 15.96
CA GLN A 256 9.14 -16.86 16.66
C GLN A 256 7.84 -16.04 16.58
N LEU A 257 6.95 -16.35 15.64
CA LEU A 257 5.66 -15.67 15.52
C LEU A 257 4.73 -16.08 16.67
N PHE A 258 4.20 -15.07 17.34
CA PHE A 258 3.14 -15.16 18.35
C PHE A 258 2.08 -14.09 18.07
N ALA A 259 0.93 -14.19 18.72
CA ALA A 259 -0.14 -13.19 18.59
C ALA A 259 -0.64 -12.73 19.95
N THR A 260 -0.82 -11.43 20.10
CA THR A 260 -1.57 -10.84 21.20
C THR A 260 -3.02 -10.63 20.75
N CYS A 261 -3.99 -10.81 21.64
CA CYS A 261 -5.37 -10.42 21.34
C CYS A 261 -6.22 -10.17 22.58
N THR A 262 -7.23 -9.33 22.42
CA THR A 262 -8.34 -9.14 23.36
C THR A 262 -9.62 -9.69 22.75
N LEU A 263 -10.25 -10.62 23.46
CA LEU A 263 -11.61 -11.08 23.16
C LEU A 263 -12.59 -10.34 24.05
N LEU A 264 -13.64 -9.79 23.45
CA LEU A 264 -14.75 -9.15 24.15
C LEU A 264 -16.06 -9.86 23.79
N THR A 265 -16.88 -10.14 24.79
CA THR A 265 -18.29 -10.51 24.64
C THR A 265 -19.15 -9.51 25.38
N LEU A 266 -20.06 -8.85 24.67
CA LEU A 266 -20.94 -7.81 25.18
C LEU A 266 -22.38 -8.36 25.20
N ASP A 267 -22.94 -8.39 26.40
CA ASP A 267 -24.32 -8.78 26.68
C ASP A 267 -25.11 -7.54 27.13
N GLN A 268 -26.01 -7.07 26.28
CA GLN A 268 -26.86 -5.90 26.55
C GLN A 268 -28.04 -6.23 27.47
N ASP A 269 -28.45 -7.49 27.56
CA ASP A 269 -29.59 -7.91 28.37
C ASP A 269 -29.18 -7.95 29.84
N THR A 270 -27.98 -8.47 30.13
CA THR A 270 -27.41 -8.47 31.48
C THR A 270 -26.60 -7.22 31.79
N ALA A 271 -26.38 -6.35 30.80
CA ALA A 271 -25.53 -5.16 30.89
C ALA A 271 -24.10 -5.51 31.38
N THR A 272 -23.49 -6.52 30.78
CA THR A 272 -22.13 -6.96 31.11
C THR A 272 -21.25 -7.11 29.89
N ALA A 273 -19.96 -6.88 30.07
CA ALA A 273 -18.90 -7.21 29.13
C ALA A 273 -17.95 -8.22 29.76
N THR A 274 -17.63 -9.28 29.04
CA THR A 274 -16.63 -10.28 29.42
C THR A 274 -15.39 -10.15 28.55
N LEU A 275 -14.23 -10.00 29.18
CA LEU A 275 -12.94 -9.84 28.53
C LEU A 275 -12.03 -11.04 28.77
N HIS A 276 -11.28 -11.44 27.74
CA HIS A 276 -10.11 -12.31 27.86
C HIS A 276 -8.94 -11.68 27.10
N LEU A 277 -7.82 -11.44 27.80
CA LEU A 277 -6.64 -10.81 27.23
C LEU A 277 -5.51 -11.85 27.13
N ALA A 278 -5.00 -12.06 25.91
CA ALA A 278 -3.80 -12.85 25.64
C ALA A 278 -2.66 -11.90 25.30
N GLY A 279 -1.92 -11.45 26.32
CA GLY A 279 -0.78 -10.53 26.18
C GLY A 279 -1.08 -9.16 25.56
N HIS A 280 -2.35 -8.81 25.37
CA HIS A 280 -2.78 -7.61 24.65
C HIS A 280 -3.22 -6.49 25.61
N HIS A 281 -3.33 -5.28 25.08
CA HIS A 281 -3.71 -4.09 25.84
C HIS A 281 -5.16 -4.14 26.36
N GLU A 282 -5.34 -3.44 27.47
CA GLU A 282 -6.61 -3.25 28.12
C GLU A 282 -7.52 -2.31 27.31
N PRO A 283 -8.81 -2.63 27.14
CA PRO A 283 -9.73 -1.73 26.42
C PRO A 283 -10.00 -0.45 27.20
N LEU A 284 -10.39 0.60 26.48
CA LEU A 284 -10.85 1.86 27.07
C LEU A 284 -12.37 1.87 27.19
N LEU A 285 -12.88 2.34 28.32
CA LEU A 285 -14.29 2.64 28.54
C LEU A 285 -14.50 4.15 28.52
N THR A 286 -15.34 4.62 27.60
CA THR A 286 -15.81 6.00 27.54
C THR A 286 -17.23 6.11 28.11
N THR A 287 -17.42 7.01 29.06
CA THR A 287 -18.71 7.36 29.65
C THR A 287 -18.91 8.88 29.63
N ALA A 288 -20.02 9.36 30.19
CA ALA A 288 -20.25 10.79 30.38
C ALA A 288 -19.21 11.46 31.31
N GLU A 289 -18.49 10.69 32.14
CA GLU A 289 -17.46 11.19 33.04
C GLU A 289 -16.08 11.30 32.38
N GLY A 290 -15.92 10.71 31.20
CA GLY A 290 -14.66 10.68 30.45
C GLY A 290 -14.27 9.27 30.00
N THR A 291 -13.05 9.15 29.50
CA THR A 291 -12.46 7.88 29.05
C THR A 291 -11.43 7.39 30.06
N ARG A 292 -11.46 6.08 30.36
CA ARG A 292 -10.47 5.44 31.23
C ARG A 292 -10.14 4.03 30.73
N GLU A 293 -8.95 3.55 31.05
CA GLU A 293 -8.56 2.16 30.84
C GLU A 293 -9.34 1.22 31.77
N LEU A 294 -9.65 0.01 31.29
CA LEU A 294 -10.29 -1.04 32.06
C LEU A 294 -9.24 -1.97 32.64
N SER A 295 -9.24 -2.19 33.95
CA SER A 295 -8.37 -3.22 34.53
C SER A 295 -8.93 -4.61 34.23
N ALA A 296 -8.11 -5.47 33.63
CA ALA A 296 -8.46 -6.85 33.31
C ALA A 296 -7.34 -7.84 33.66
N ALA A 297 -7.74 -9.08 33.93
CA ALA A 297 -6.80 -10.18 34.10
C ALA A 297 -6.16 -10.55 32.75
N HIS A 298 -4.86 -10.81 32.77
CA HIS A 298 -4.06 -11.11 31.59
C HIS A 298 -3.62 -12.57 31.59
N GLY A 299 -3.61 -13.18 30.41
CA GLY A 299 -2.83 -14.38 30.09
C GLY A 299 -1.65 -14.06 29.18
N ILE A 300 -0.85 -15.07 28.87
CA ILE A 300 0.29 -14.94 27.95
C ILE A 300 -0.20 -14.79 26.50
N ALA A 301 0.58 -14.14 25.64
CA ALA A 301 0.30 -14.11 24.21
C ALA A 301 0.29 -15.52 23.60
N LEU A 302 -0.56 -15.73 22.59
CA LEU A 302 -0.76 -17.02 21.94
C LEU A 302 0.52 -17.45 21.23
N GLY A 303 0.97 -18.70 21.43
CA GLY A 303 2.13 -19.26 20.73
C GLY A 303 3.50 -19.01 21.39
N ILE A 304 3.58 -18.21 22.46
CA ILE A 304 4.82 -18.04 23.25
C ILE A 304 5.09 -19.29 24.10
N VAL A 305 4.08 -19.76 24.85
CA VAL A 305 4.15 -21.01 25.63
C VAL A 305 2.95 -21.89 25.25
N PRO A 306 3.01 -22.59 24.09
CA PRO A 306 1.93 -23.43 23.62
C PRO A 306 1.41 -24.42 24.65
N GLY A 307 0.09 -24.50 24.78
CA GLY A 307 -0.57 -25.42 25.71
C GLY A 307 -0.65 -24.91 27.15
N LEU A 308 -0.19 -23.69 27.44
CA LEU A 308 -0.51 -22.99 28.67
C LEU A 308 -2.00 -22.59 28.64
N ARG A 309 -2.83 -23.33 29.38
CA ARG A 309 -4.29 -23.23 29.32
C ARG A 309 -4.87 -22.24 30.32
N SER A 310 -4.48 -20.98 30.26
CA SER A 310 -4.92 -20.00 31.27
C SER A 310 -5.03 -18.59 30.71
N TRP A 311 -6.27 -18.19 30.41
CA TRP A 311 -6.65 -16.83 30.04
C TRP A 311 -7.88 -16.41 30.83
N PRO A 312 -7.71 -15.99 32.10
CA PRO A 312 -8.82 -15.72 33.00
C PRO A 312 -9.78 -14.66 32.45
N SER A 313 -11.07 -14.89 32.63
CA SER A 313 -12.11 -13.90 32.25
C SER A 313 -12.16 -12.74 33.23
N THR A 314 -12.36 -11.53 32.73
CA THR A 314 -12.78 -10.37 33.54
C THR A 314 -14.18 -9.94 33.12
N VAL A 315 -15.11 -9.87 34.07
CA VAL A 315 -16.49 -9.40 33.82
C VAL A 315 -16.65 -7.98 34.35
N ILE A 316 -17.15 -7.10 33.50
CA ILE A 316 -17.27 -5.67 33.77
C ILE A 316 -18.74 -5.25 33.58
N PRO A 317 -19.35 -4.54 34.55
CA PRO A 317 -20.67 -3.98 34.36
C PRO A 317 -20.66 -2.84 33.35
N LEU A 318 -21.64 -2.82 32.45
CA LEU A 318 -21.79 -1.78 31.44
C LEU A 318 -22.68 -0.65 31.97
N PRO A 319 -22.27 0.63 31.85
CA PRO A 319 -23.17 1.76 32.08
C PRO A 319 -24.35 1.74 31.09
N ALA A 320 -25.40 2.49 31.39
CA ALA A 320 -26.59 2.58 30.54
C ALA A 320 -26.30 3.12 29.12
N THR A 321 -25.29 3.97 29.00
CA THR A 321 -24.76 4.49 27.75
C THR A 321 -23.24 4.57 27.85
N GLY A 322 -22.52 4.19 26.81
CA GLY A 322 -21.07 4.25 26.81
C GLY A 322 -20.46 3.72 25.53
N ALA A 323 -19.13 3.68 25.51
CA ALA A 323 -18.38 3.06 24.42
C ALA A 323 -17.19 2.26 24.94
N LEU A 324 -16.89 1.14 24.29
CA LEU A 324 -15.67 0.37 24.49
C LEU A 324 -14.77 0.56 23.27
N THR A 325 -13.50 0.90 23.50
CA THR A 325 -12.49 1.02 22.46
C THR A 325 -11.41 -0.03 22.69
N LEU A 326 -11.25 -0.94 21.74
CA LEU A 326 -10.15 -1.89 21.65
C LEU A 326 -9.18 -1.37 20.58
N TYR A 327 -7.88 -1.53 20.82
CA TYR A 327 -6.86 -0.97 19.95
C TYR A 327 -5.57 -1.79 20.05
N THR A 328 -4.77 -1.75 18.99
CA THR A 328 -3.43 -2.32 18.96
C THR A 328 -2.38 -1.29 19.36
N ASP A 329 -1.17 -1.75 19.64
CA ASP A 329 -0.10 -0.92 20.18
C ASP A 329 0.32 0.20 19.24
N GLY A 330 0.11 0.11 17.93
CA GLY A 330 0.30 1.18 16.95
C GLY A 330 -0.37 2.52 17.33
N LEU A 331 -1.43 2.50 18.15
CA LEU A 331 -2.06 3.72 18.68
C LEU A 331 -1.31 4.36 19.86
N THR A 332 -0.48 3.61 20.57
CA THR A 332 0.24 4.02 21.80
C THR A 332 1.77 4.05 21.67
N GLU A 333 2.31 3.29 20.71
CA GLU A 333 3.72 3.21 20.31
C GLU A 333 4.22 4.54 19.71
N GLY A 334 3.29 5.42 19.33
CA GLY A 334 3.61 6.73 18.81
C GLY A 334 4.31 7.65 19.83
N HIS A 335 4.68 8.86 19.43
CA HIS A 335 5.38 9.81 20.29
C HIS A 335 4.46 10.95 20.73
N ASN A 336 4.74 11.57 21.88
CA ASN A 336 3.89 12.66 22.39
C ASN A 336 4.23 14.07 21.85
N GLY A 337 5.12 14.18 20.84
CA GLY A 337 5.54 15.42 20.19
C GLY A 337 6.35 16.41 21.04
N ALA A 338 6.08 16.51 22.35
CA ALA A 338 6.69 17.48 23.26
C ALA A 338 7.99 16.98 23.92
N THR A 339 8.04 15.72 24.34
CA THR A 339 9.22 15.12 25.00
C THR A 339 9.90 14.04 24.16
N ASN A 340 9.34 13.70 22.99
CA ASN A 340 9.77 12.58 22.15
C ASN A 340 9.81 11.24 22.93
N GLU A 341 9.01 11.14 24.00
CA GLU A 341 8.72 9.89 24.70
C GLU A 341 7.53 9.20 24.02
N ARG A 342 7.38 7.89 24.28
CA ARG A 342 6.21 7.13 23.84
C ARG A 342 4.94 7.79 24.37
N LEU A 343 3.92 7.90 23.52
CA LEU A 343 2.62 8.47 23.85
C LEU A 343 2.00 7.68 25.00
N GLY A 344 2.04 6.35 24.91
CA GLY A 344 1.50 5.45 25.92
C GLY A 344 0.00 5.66 26.14
N VAL A 345 -0.53 4.93 27.13
CA VAL A 345 -1.97 5.00 27.45
C VAL A 345 -2.34 6.35 28.06
N GLU A 346 -1.52 6.93 28.93
CA GLU A 346 -1.80 8.24 29.54
C GLU A 346 -1.88 9.37 28.50
N GLY A 347 -0.95 9.37 27.53
CA GLY A 347 -0.97 10.31 26.42
C GLY A 347 -2.18 10.09 25.51
N LEU A 348 -2.52 8.83 25.24
CA LEU A 348 -3.71 8.46 24.48
C LEU A 348 -5.01 8.95 25.16
N LEU A 349 -5.16 8.73 26.47
CA LEU A 349 -6.31 9.21 27.24
C LEU A 349 -6.42 10.73 27.22
N THR A 350 -5.27 11.42 27.33
CA THR A 350 -5.21 12.88 27.24
C THR A 350 -5.68 13.36 25.86
N LEU A 351 -5.22 12.72 24.78
CA LEU A 351 -5.59 13.05 23.41
C LEU A 351 -7.08 12.81 23.13
N ILE A 352 -7.63 11.69 23.61
CA ILE A 352 -9.08 11.41 23.53
C ILE A 352 -9.89 12.50 24.25
N GLY A 353 -9.41 12.97 25.40
CA GLY A 353 -10.08 14.01 26.19
C GLY A 353 -10.08 15.41 25.56
N THR A 354 -9.08 15.72 24.72
CA THR A 354 -8.98 17.04 24.04
C THR A 354 -9.70 17.08 22.70
N LEU A 355 -9.86 15.93 22.05
CA LEU A 355 -10.48 15.84 20.74
C LEU A 355 -12.01 16.02 20.79
N PRO A 356 -12.60 16.75 19.82
CA PRO A 356 -14.06 16.91 19.76
C PRO A 356 -14.76 15.57 19.53
N SER A 357 -15.91 15.36 20.17
CA SER A 357 -16.58 14.05 20.30
C SER A 357 -18.01 14.01 19.73
N ALA A 358 -18.33 14.90 18.77
CA ALA A 358 -19.71 15.00 18.25
C ALA A 358 -20.15 13.76 17.44
N ASP A 359 -19.20 13.06 16.82
CA ASP A 359 -19.44 11.83 16.07
C ASP A 359 -18.33 10.79 16.38
N PRO A 360 -18.68 9.56 16.81
CA PRO A 360 -17.70 8.52 17.14
C PRO A 360 -16.75 8.17 15.99
N ALA A 361 -17.24 8.15 14.75
CA ALA A 361 -16.41 7.83 13.59
C ALA A 361 -15.39 8.94 13.31
N ALA A 362 -15.85 10.20 13.25
CA ALA A 362 -14.96 11.35 13.12
C ALA A 362 -13.96 11.47 14.29
N HIS A 363 -14.36 11.09 15.50
CA HIS A 363 -13.48 11.10 16.66
C HIS A 363 -12.33 10.09 16.52
N VAL A 364 -12.62 8.86 16.08
CA VAL A 364 -11.58 7.85 15.80
C VAL A 364 -10.67 8.31 14.65
N ASP A 365 -11.24 8.90 13.58
CA ASP A 365 -10.45 9.43 12.46
C ASP A 365 -9.49 10.54 12.89
N LEU A 366 -9.96 11.48 13.71
CA LEU A 366 -9.12 12.53 14.28
C LEU A 366 -8.05 11.96 15.21
N LEU A 367 -8.40 10.98 16.05
CA LEU A 367 -7.46 10.34 16.95
C LEU A 367 -6.29 9.71 16.18
N ILE A 368 -6.58 8.94 15.15
CA ILE A 368 -5.56 8.30 14.31
C ILE A 368 -4.70 9.36 13.61
N LYS A 369 -5.34 10.41 13.07
CA LYS A 369 -4.65 11.51 12.41
C LYS A 369 -3.65 12.20 13.35
N GLU A 370 -4.07 12.59 14.54
CA GLU A 370 -3.21 13.28 15.51
C GLU A 370 -2.06 12.36 15.97
N THR A 371 -2.33 11.08 16.29
CA THR A 371 -1.28 10.12 16.65
C THR A 371 -0.25 9.95 15.54
N HIS A 372 -0.69 9.94 14.27
CA HIS A 372 0.19 9.86 13.11
C HIS A 372 1.01 11.15 12.90
N GLU A 373 0.41 12.33 13.09
CA GLU A 373 1.11 13.62 13.01
C GLU A 373 2.19 13.76 14.09
N LEU A 374 1.89 13.34 15.33
CA LEU A 374 2.85 13.33 16.43
C LEU A 374 4.04 12.38 16.20
N ASN A 375 3.86 11.37 15.35
CA ASN A 375 4.91 10.43 14.95
C ASN A 375 5.86 10.97 13.87
N ALA A 376 5.59 12.15 13.29
CA ALA A 376 6.45 12.84 12.33
C ALA A 376 6.93 11.96 11.15
N GLY A 377 6.13 10.96 10.73
CA GLY A 377 6.45 10.08 9.61
C GLY A 377 7.53 9.02 9.89
N ARG A 378 7.85 8.72 11.16
CA ARG A 378 8.60 7.50 11.51
C ARG A 378 7.75 6.27 11.16
N HIS A 379 8.38 5.16 10.77
CA HIS A 379 7.69 3.89 10.51
C HIS A 379 6.75 3.57 11.69
N SER A 380 5.44 3.73 11.48
CA SER A 380 4.43 3.34 12.45
C SER A 380 4.24 1.83 12.32
N ASP A 381 4.03 1.16 13.44
CA ASP A 381 3.51 -0.20 13.41
C ASP A 381 2.10 -0.21 12.77
N ASP A 382 1.59 -1.41 12.51
CA ASP A 382 0.20 -1.57 12.13
C ASP A 382 -0.72 -1.00 13.21
N LEU A 383 -1.86 -0.44 12.79
CA LEU A 383 -2.83 0.15 13.70
C LEU A 383 -4.23 -0.35 13.39
N ALA A 384 -4.87 -0.89 14.41
CA ALA A 384 -6.26 -1.30 14.42
C ALA A 384 -6.97 -0.65 15.60
N VAL A 385 -8.13 -0.03 15.33
CA VAL A 385 -9.02 0.52 16.36
C VAL A 385 -10.43 0.03 16.11
N LEU A 386 -11.04 -0.53 17.14
CA LEU A 386 -12.42 -0.95 17.16
C LEU A 386 -13.16 -0.27 18.31
N ARG A 387 -14.20 0.48 17.98
CA ARG A 387 -15.06 1.17 18.94
C ARG A 387 -16.49 0.65 18.84
N LEU A 388 -17.06 0.31 20.00
CA LEU A 388 -18.41 -0.21 20.18
C LEU A 388 -19.22 0.77 21.05
N ASP A 389 -20.13 1.52 20.46
CA ASP A 389 -20.98 2.50 21.17
C ASP A 389 -22.38 1.91 21.41
N TRP A 390 -22.92 2.03 22.62
CA TRP A 390 -24.29 1.62 22.94
C TRP A 390 -25.08 2.72 23.65
N GLY A 391 -26.40 2.65 23.49
CA GLY A 391 -27.36 3.54 24.14
C GLY A 391 -28.39 2.79 24.97
N VAL A 392 -29.27 3.54 25.63
CA VAL A 392 -30.42 2.97 26.36
C VAL A 392 -31.34 2.28 25.36
N ARG A 393 -31.57 0.98 25.52
CA ARG A 393 -32.54 0.24 24.72
C ARG A 393 -33.95 0.86 24.89
N PRO A 394 -34.65 1.22 23.81
CA PRO A 394 -36.03 1.69 23.91
C PRO A 394 -36.93 0.53 24.35
N GLY A 395 -37.22 0.42 25.66
CA GLY A 395 -38.14 -0.59 26.20
C GLY A 395 -37.98 -0.95 27.68
N ALA A 396 -36.81 -0.73 28.29
CA ALA A 396 -36.53 -1.18 29.66
C ALA A 396 -37.19 -0.34 30.80
N GLY A 397 -38.06 0.62 30.46
CA GLY A 397 -38.60 1.60 31.40
C GLY A 397 -40.11 1.51 31.73
N ALA A 398 -40.85 0.53 31.23
CA ALA A 398 -42.33 0.56 31.28
C ALA A 398 -43.01 -0.57 32.09
N GLU A 399 -42.29 -1.47 32.76
CA GLU A 399 -42.90 -2.49 33.63
C GLU A 399 -42.43 -2.36 35.09
N GLY A 400 -42.82 -1.27 35.73
CA GLY A 400 -42.46 -1.01 37.12
C GLY A 400 -43.33 0.02 37.80
N THR A 401 -44.63 0.10 37.49
CA THR A 401 -45.55 0.96 38.25
C THR A 401 -46.94 0.31 38.38
N GLN A 402 -47.24 -0.07 39.62
CA GLN A 402 -48.58 -0.25 40.20
C GLN A 402 -49.52 -1.29 39.57
N ARG A 403 -49.57 -2.48 40.20
CA ARG A 403 -50.85 -3.05 40.65
C ARG A 403 -50.78 -3.46 42.11
N THR A 404 -51.09 -2.49 42.98
CA THR A 404 -51.58 -2.72 44.34
C THR A 404 -52.89 -1.96 44.53
N ARG A 405 -53.94 -2.73 44.87
CA ARG A 405 -55.28 -2.32 45.37
C ARG A 405 -56.22 -1.75 44.30
N SER A 406 -57.47 -2.21 44.17
CA SER A 406 -58.41 -2.71 45.19
C SER A 406 -59.11 -4.03 44.83
#